data_AF-A0A9D6RV60-F1
#
_entry.id   AF-A0A9D6RV60-F1
#
_cell.length_a   1.000
_cell.length_b   1.000
_cell.length_c   1.000
_cell.angle_alpha   90.00
_cell.angle_beta   90.00
_cell.angle_gamma   90.00
#
_symmetry.space_group_name_H-M   'P 1'
#
loop_
_entity.id
_entity.type
_entity.pdbx_description
1 polymer ?
#
loop_
_entity_poly.entity_id
_entity_poly.type
_entity_poly.pdbx_seq_one_letter_code
_entity_poly.pdbx_strand_id
1 'polypeptide(L)'
;MSETVEQPEVDPKSPLGVARALVEDYAEERVEQQQFLEALDRYDAQIQLWAEENEKVTLPPDYEEGPAMLEAVFQGLQQLADGVALLRQFGEQGDFDLAEQGLAQIEEGQQLLAHLENMSAEKLEEMQEFSW
;
A
#
# COMPACT_ATOMS: atom_id res chain seq x y z
N MET A 1 -34.17 -1.53 11.97
CA MET A 1 -33.11 -2.54 12.13
C MET A 1 -31.98 -2.02 11.28
N SER A 2 -30.97 -1.40 11.91
CA SER A 2 -29.81 -0.89 11.18
C SER A 2 -28.90 -2.09 10.95
N GLU A 3 -28.70 -2.46 9.69
CA GLU A 3 -27.64 -3.39 9.31
C GLU A 3 -26.33 -2.73 9.70
N THR A 4 -25.67 -3.29 10.72
CA THR A 4 -24.26 -3.04 10.96
C THR A 4 -23.55 -3.60 9.74
N VAL A 5 -23.15 -2.73 8.82
CA VAL A 5 -22.21 -3.08 7.76
C VAL A 5 -20.93 -3.45 8.50
N GLU A 6 -20.65 -4.75 8.64
CA GLU A 6 -19.33 -5.22 9.04
C GLU A 6 -18.35 -4.66 8.00
N GLN A 7 -17.60 -3.64 8.38
CA GLN A 7 -16.47 -3.21 7.56
C GLN A 7 -15.55 -4.43 7.42
N PRO A 8 -15.04 -4.73 6.22
CA PRO A 8 -14.12 -5.84 6.04
C PRO A 8 -12.97 -5.70 7.04
N GLU A 9 -12.64 -6.79 7.74
CA GLU A 9 -11.51 -6.83 8.66
C GLU A 9 -10.23 -6.54 7.86
N VAL A 10 -9.75 -5.30 7.92
CA VAL A 10 -8.47 -4.92 7.33
C VAL A 10 -7.39 -5.52 8.21
N ASP A 11 -6.47 -6.31 7.63
CA ASP A 11 -5.32 -6.82 8.38
C ASP A 11 -4.58 -5.62 9.01
N PRO A 12 -4.47 -5.53 10.35
CA PRO A 12 -3.84 -4.39 11.02
C PRO A 12 -2.35 -4.25 10.68
N LYS A 13 -1.73 -5.27 10.07
CA LYS A 13 -0.34 -5.24 9.60
C LYS A 13 -0.21 -4.89 8.12
N SER A 14 -1.31 -4.81 7.39
CA SER A 14 -1.31 -4.38 5.99
C SER A 14 -1.02 -2.87 5.88
N PRO A 15 -0.52 -2.41 4.72
CA PRO A 15 -0.39 -0.99 4.39
C PRO A 15 -1.62 -0.15 4.80
N LEU A 16 -2.81 -0.58 4.39
CA LEU A 16 -4.08 0.08 4.71
C LEU A 16 -4.43 0.02 6.20
N GLY A 17 -4.18 -1.11 6.86
CA GLY A 17 -4.44 -1.27 8.29
C GLY A 17 -3.62 -0.31 9.16
N VAL A 18 -2.32 -0.18 8.83
CA VAL A 18 -1.42 0.77 9.48
C VAL A 18 -1.87 2.21 9.23
N ALA A 19 -2.20 2.56 7.98
CA ALA A 19 -2.67 3.91 7.63
C ALA A 19 -3.95 4.29 8.36
N ARG A 20 -4.94 3.39 8.38
CA ARG A 20 -6.22 3.59 9.09
C ARG A 20 -6.01 3.82 10.58
N ALA A 21 -5.22 2.96 11.23
CA ALA A 21 -4.92 3.10 12.64
C ALA A 21 -4.26 4.45 12.96
N LEU A 22 -3.32 4.92 12.12
CA LEU A 22 -2.69 6.23 12.30
C LEU A 22 -3.69 7.40 12.16
N VAL A 23 -4.59 7.34 11.17
CA VAL A 23 -5.63 8.35 10.98
C VAL A 23 -6.61 8.35 12.15
N GLU A 24 -7.06 7.18 12.60
CA GLU A 24 -7.96 7.03 13.74
C GLU A 24 -7.32 7.55 15.04
N ASP A 25 -6.08 7.15 15.33
CA ASP A 25 -5.34 7.60 16.51
C ASP A 25 -5.17 9.13 16.51
N TYR A 26 -4.92 9.74 15.35
CA TYR A 26 -4.78 11.18 15.23
C TYR A 26 -6.13 11.92 15.34
N ALA A 27 -7.17 11.42 14.67
CA ALA A 27 -8.51 12.00 14.72
C ALA A 27 -9.14 11.92 16.11
N GLU A 28 -8.81 10.90 16.90
CA GLU A 28 -9.23 10.73 18.30
C GLU A 28 -8.30 11.43 19.30
N GLU A 29 -7.32 12.22 18.83
CA GLU A 29 -6.34 12.94 19.66
C GLU A 29 -5.52 12.01 20.59
N ARG A 30 -5.39 10.72 20.23
CA ARG A 30 -4.57 9.74 20.97
C ARG A 30 -3.07 9.93 20.70
N VAL A 31 -2.72 10.56 19.59
CA VAL A 31 -1.35 10.97 19.23
C VAL A 31 -1.30 12.45 18.85
N GLU A 32 -0.17 13.09 19.13
CA GLU A 32 0.06 14.47 18.71
C GLU A 32 0.38 14.56 17.22
N GLN A 33 0.12 15.72 16.60
CA GLN A 33 0.40 15.98 15.18
C GLN A 33 1.84 15.60 14.79
N GLN A 34 2.82 15.98 15.61
CA GLN A 34 4.23 15.65 15.33
C GLN A 34 4.47 14.13 15.27
N GLN A 35 3.83 13.35 16.14
CA GLN A 35 3.96 11.89 16.16
C GLN A 35 3.30 11.25 14.94
N PHE A 36 2.13 11.77 14.54
CA PHE A 36 1.45 11.36 13.32
C PHE A 36 2.32 11.61 12.08
N LEU A 37 2.88 12.81 11.93
CA LEU A 37 3.75 13.17 10.80
C LEU A 37 5.03 12.31 10.78
N GLU A 38 5.67 12.07 11.93
CA GLU A 38 6.83 11.18 12.02
C GLU A 38 6.51 9.72 11.66
N ALA A 39 5.30 9.25 11.98
CA ALA A 39 4.87 7.92 11.58
C ALA A 39 4.67 7.82 10.07
N LEU A 40 4.08 8.85 9.44
CA LEU A 40 3.95 8.93 7.99
C LEU A 40 5.32 9.00 7.30
N ASP A 41 6.31 9.71 7.85
CA ASP A 41 7.66 9.75 7.30
C ASP A 41 8.34 8.37 7.30
N ARG A 42 8.12 7.57 8.35
CA ARG A 42 8.63 6.19 8.40
C ARG A 42 7.94 5.29 7.39
N TYR A 43 6.64 5.51 7.17
CA TYR A 43 5.88 4.77 6.17
C TYR A 43 6.38 5.12 4.76
N ASP A 44 6.50 6.40 4.43
CA ASP A 44 7.05 6.85 3.14
C ASP A 44 8.46 6.29 2.90
N ALA A 45 9.34 6.31 3.90
CA ALA A 45 10.67 5.71 3.81
C ALA A 45 10.61 4.19 3.53
N GLN A 46 9.65 3.46 4.10
CA GLN A 46 9.47 2.04 3.83
C GLN A 46 9.01 1.78 2.39
N ILE A 47 8.12 2.63 1.85
CA ILE A 47 7.67 2.54 0.45
C ILE A 47 8.84 2.80 -0.51
N GLN A 48 9.68 3.80 -0.21
CA GLN A 48 10.88 4.09 -1.00
C GLN A 48 11.87 2.93 -0.99
N LEU A 49 12.09 2.29 0.16
CA LEU A 49 12.92 1.08 0.25
C LEU A 49 12.39 -0.04 -0.65
N TRP A 50 11.08 -0.28 -0.66
CA TRP A 50 10.47 -1.26 -1.56
C TRP A 50 10.66 -0.90 -3.03
N ALA A 51 10.55 0.38 -3.40
CA ALA A 51 10.81 0.83 -4.76
C ALA A 51 12.27 0.57 -5.17
N GLU A 52 13.23 0.95 -4.32
CA GLU A 52 14.66 0.71 -4.55
C GLU A 52 15.03 -0.77 -4.64
N GLU A 53 14.32 -1.64 -3.93
CA GLU A 53 14.47 -3.10 -4.03
C GLU A 53 13.95 -3.61 -5.38
N ASN A 54 12.81 -3.10 -5.85
CA ASN A 54 12.22 -3.49 -7.13
C ASN A 54 13.02 -2.95 -8.33
N GLU A 55 13.68 -1.80 -8.23
CA GLU A 55 14.59 -1.29 -9.27
C GLU A 55 15.79 -2.22 -9.54
N LYS A 56 16.17 -3.05 -8.56
CA LYS A 56 17.28 -4.00 -8.67
C LYS A 56 16.86 -5.33 -9.30
N VAL A 57 15.56 -5.55 -9.51
CA VAL A 57 15.04 -6.78 -10.10
C VAL A 57 15.54 -6.91 -11.53
N THR A 58 16.24 -8.01 -11.80
CA THR A 58 16.65 -8.38 -13.16
C THR A 58 15.70 -9.44 -13.67
N LEU A 59 14.96 -9.12 -14.73
CA LEU A 59 14.03 -10.04 -15.36
C LEU A 59 14.76 -10.95 -16.36
N PRO A 60 14.42 -12.25 -16.41
CA PRO A 60 14.87 -13.13 -17.48
C PRO A 60 14.47 -12.56 -18.86
N PRO A 61 15.32 -12.67 -19.89
CA PRO A 61 15.04 -12.11 -21.21
C PRO A 61 13.86 -12.78 -21.93
N ASP A 62 13.47 -13.97 -21.50
CA ASP A 62 12.33 -14.76 -21.99
C ASP A 62 11.05 -14.54 -21.17
N TYR A 63 11.09 -13.70 -20.14
CA TYR A 63 9.91 -13.39 -19.33
C TYR A 63 9.13 -12.21 -19.91
N GLU A 64 8.29 -12.49 -20.92
CA GLU A 64 7.54 -11.48 -21.69
C GLU A 64 6.60 -10.63 -20.82
N GLU A 65 6.01 -11.21 -19.76
CA GLU A 65 5.10 -10.53 -18.83
C GLU A 65 5.84 -9.69 -17.77
N GLY A 66 7.14 -9.92 -17.58
CA GLY A 66 7.93 -9.34 -16.51
C GLY A 66 7.96 -7.82 -16.47
N PRO A 67 8.21 -7.12 -17.60
CA PRO A 67 8.22 -5.66 -17.61
C PRO A 67 6.88 -5.05 -17.19
N ALA A 68 5.76 -5.63 -17.64
CA ALA A 68 4.42 -5.16 -17.28
C ALA A 68 4.10 -5.41 -15.80
N MET A 69 4.54 -6.54 -15.24
CA MET A 69 4.40 -6.80 -13.81
C MET A 69 5.21 -5.82 -12.98
N LEU A 70 6.46 -5.54 -13.36
CA LEU A 70 7.32 -4.60 -12.65
C LEU A 70 6.76 -3.16 -12.72
N GLU A 71 6.22 -2.75 -13.88
CA GLU A 71 5.50 -1.48 -14.03
C GLU A 71 4.29 -1.40 -13.08
N ALA A 72 3.50 -2.48 -12.98
CA ALA A 72 2.36 -2.54 -12.07
C ALA A 72 2.78 -2.50 -10.59
N VAL A 73 3.93 -3.09 -10.23
CA VAL A 73 4.50 -2.96 -8.87
C VAL A 73 4.82 -1.50 -8.57
N PHE A 74 5.49 -0.79 -9.49
CA PHE A 74 5.80 0.62 -9.30
C PHE A 74 4.53 1.48 -9.24
N GLN A 75 3.49 1.16 -10.03
CA GLN A 75 2.20 1.82 -9.91
C GLN A 75 1.58 1.62 -8.52
N GLY A 76 1.58 0.39 -8.01
CA GLY A 76 1.09 0.11 -6.66
C GLY A 76 1.84 0.88 -5.58
N LEU A 77 3.18 0.89 -5.64
CA LEU A 77 4.03 1.66 -4.72
C LEU A 77 3.79 3.18 -4.83
N GLN A 78 3.58 3.70 -6.03
CA GLN A 78 3.25 5.11 -6.23
C GLN A 78 1.91 5.47 -5.59
N GLN A 79 0.88 4.62 -5.72
CA GLN A 79 -0.42 4.86 -5.07
C GLN A 79 -0.29 4.88 -3.54
N LEU A 80 0.54 4.00 -2.96
CA LEU A 80 0.84 4.06 -1.52
C LEU A 80 1.50 5.41 -1.14
N ALA A 81 2.48 5.87 -1.91
CA ALA A 81 3.20 7.12 -1.64
C ALA A 81 2.29 8.35 -1.77
N ASP A 82 1.45 8.40 -2.81
CA ASP A 82 0.49 9.48 -3.04
C ASP A 82 -0.56 9.53 -1.92
N GLY A 83 -1.00 8.35 -1.46
CA GLY A 83 -1.89 8.26 -0.30
C GLY A 83 -1.25 8.78 0.98
N VAL A 84 0.00 8.43 1.28
CA VAL A 84 0.74 8.98 2.43
C VAL A 84 0.90 10.50 2.33
N ALA A 85 1.14 11.04 1.13
CA ALA A 85 1.23 12.48 0.91
C ALA A 85 -0.09 13.21 1.21
N LEU A 86 -1.24 12.61 0.88
CA LEU A 86 -2.56 13.13 1.24
C LEU A 86 -2.80 13.07 2.76
N LEU A 87 -2.40 11.97 3.41
CA LEU A 87 -2.49 11.85 4.87
C LEU A 87 -1.63 12.89 5.58
N ARG A 88 -0.46 13.24 5.04
CA ARG A 88 0.37 14.33 5.58
C ARG A 88 -0.36 15.67 5.53
N GLN A 89 -0.99 15.98 4.41
CA GLN A 89 -1.80 17.20 4.26
C GLN A 89 -3.00 17.20 5.21
N PHE A 90 -3.66 16.07 5.41
CA PHE A 90 -4.68 15.91 6.45
C PHE A 90 -4.12 16.23 7.84
N GLY A 91 -2.96 15.69 8.20
CA GLY A 91 -2.30 15.97 9.48
C GLY A 91 -1.99 17.46 9.68
N GLU A 92 -1.71 18.20 8.62
CA GLU A 92 -1.41 19.63 8.67
C GLU A 92 -2.66 20.53 8.68
N GLN A 93 -3.71 20.12 7.97
CA GLN A 93 -4.87 20.97 7.67
C GLN A 93 -6.14 20.57 8.44
N GLY A 94 -6.19 19.35 8.99
CA GLY A 94 -7.38 18.79 9.64
C GLY A 94 -8.54 18.49 8.69
N ASP A 95 -8.28 18.38 7.38
CA ASP A 95 -9.30 18.12 6.36
C ASP A 95 -9.54 16.61 6.18
N PHE A 96 -10.68 16.13 6.67
CA PHE A 96 -11.05 14.72 6.61
C PHE A 96 -11.27 14.20 5.18
N ASP A 97 -11.59 15.06 4.21
CA ASP A 97 -11.71 14.64 2.82
C ASP A 97 -10.34 14.18 2.27
N LEU A 98 -9.24 14.77 2.76
CA LEU A 98 -7.88 14.33 2.42
C LEU A 98 -7.53 12.99 3.07
N ALA A 99 -8.04 12.74 4.29
CA ALA A 99 -7.85 11.45 4.95
C ALA A 99 -8.55 10.32 4.17
N GLU A 100 -9.81 10.53 3.76
CA GLU A 100 -10.55 9.55 2.95
C GLU A 100 -9.86 9.28 1.61
N GLN A 101 -9.44 10.33 0.90
CA GLN A 101 -8.72 10.18 -0.38
C GLN A 101 -7.38 9.46 -0.18
N GLY A 102 -6.63 9.79 0.87
CA GLY A 102 -5.35 9.16 1.17
C GLY A 102 -5.51 7.66 1.46
N LEU A 103 -6.51 7.29 2.26
CA LEU A 103 -6.80 5.89 2.55
C LEU A 103 -7.28 5.11 1.32
N ALA A 104 -8.07 5.74 0.44
CA ALA A 104 -8.51 5.12 -0.82
C ALA A 104 -7.32 4.84 -1.76
N GLN A 105 -6.35 5.76 -1.86
CA GLN A 105 -5.14 5.53 -2.65
C GLN A 105 -4.28 4.41 -2.08
N ILE A 106 -4.14 4.35 -0.75
CA ILE A 106 -3.42 3.26 -0.08
C ILE A 106 -4.11 1.92 -0.31
N GLU A 107 -5.44 1.88 -0.29
CA GLU A 107 -6.21 0.67 -0.60
C GLU A 107 -5.99 0.21 -2.05
N GLU A 108 -6.07 1.12 -3.02
CA GLU A 108 -5.83 0.79 -4.43
C GLU A 108 -4.40 0.26 -4.65
N GLY A 109 -3.40 0.95 -4.07
CA GLY A 109 -2.00 0.52 -4.14
C GLY A 109 -1.78 -0.86 -3.53
N GLN A 110 -2.36 -1.13 -2.36
CA GLN A 110 -2.29 -2.43 -1.72
C GLN A 110 -2.95 -3.53 -2.56
N GLN A 111 -4.13 -3.27 -3.13
CA GLN A 111 -4.84 -4.25 -3.96
C GLN A 111 -4.06 -4.59 -5.22
N LEU A 112 -3.42 -3.60 -5.87
CA LEU A 112 -2.54 -3.83 -7.01
C LEU A 112 -1.36 -4.74 -6.63
N LEU A 113 -0.67 -4.45 -5.53
CA LEU A 113 0.47 -5.25 -5.07
C LEU A 113 0.07 -6.69 -4.69
N ALA A 114 -1.06 -6.85 -3.98
CA ALA A 114 -1.57 -8.18 -3.61
C ALA A 114 -2.01 -9.00 -4.85
N HIS A 115 -2.58 -8.35 -5.86
CA HIS A 115 -2.93 -9.04 -7.12
C HIS A 115 -1.67 -9.56 -7.82
N LEU A 116 -0.61 -8.75 -7.87
CA LEU A 116 0.66 -9.12 -8.48
C LEU A 116 1.37 -10.26 -7.72
N GLU A 117 1.31 -10.24 -6.39
CA GLU A 117 1.85 -11.34 -5.56
C GLU A 117 1.16 -12.67 -5.90
N ASN A 118 -0.18 -12.67 -5.97
CA ASN A 118 -0.94 -13.88 -6.32
C ASN A 118 -0.63 -14.37 -7.75
N MET A 119 -0.58 -13.46 -8.73
CA MET A 119 -0.20 -13.83 -10.10
C MET A 119 1.22 -14.41 -10.18
N SER A 120 2.16 -13.83 -9.42
CA SER A 120 3.53 -14.32 -9.38
C SER A 120 3.62 -15.71 -8.75
N ALA A 121 2.84 -15.99 -7.70
CA ALA A 121 2.78 -17.30 -7.06
C ALA A 121 2.20 -18.37 -7.99
N GLU A 122 1.09 -18.08 -8.67
CA GLU A 122 0.46 -18.99 -9.64
C GLU A 122 1.43 -19.34 -10.77
N LYS A 123 2.11 -18.35 -11.36
CA LYS A 123 3.11 -18.58 -12.41
C LYS A 123 4.28 -19.42 -11.92
N LEU A 124 4.70 -19.23 -10.68
CA LEU A 124 5.82 -19.97 -10.09
C LEU A 124 5.45 -21.43 -9.83
N GLU A 125 4.20 -21.71 -9.44
CA GLU A 125 3.65 -23.07 -9.37
C GLU A 125 3.57 -23.72 -10.76
N GLU A 126 3.05 -23.03 -11.78
CA GLU A 126 3.01 -23.53 -13.16
C GLU A 126 4.42 -23.91 -13.65
N MET A 127 5.41 -23.05 -13.46
CA MET A 127 6.79 -23.33 -13.87
C MET A 127 7.40 -24.54 -13.15
N GLN A 128 7.02 -24.80 -11.89
CA GLN A 128 7.48 -25.97 -11.14
C GLN A 128 6.79 -27.27 -11.60
N GLU A 129 5.51 -27.21 -11.98
CA GLU A 129 4.76 -28.38 -12.46
C GLU A 129 5.23 -28.88 -13.84
N PHE A 130 5.79 -28.01 -14.68
CA PHE A 130 6.31 -28.36 -16.02
C PHE A 130 7.79 -28.76 -16.05
N SER A 131 8.48 -28.81 -14.91
CA SER A 131 9.87 -29.26 -14.80
C SER A 131 9.96 -30.78 -14.54
N TRP A 132 9.69 -31.62 -15.55
CA TRP A 132 9.93 -33.07 -15.54
C TRP A 132 10.74 -33.53 -16.76
#